data_AF-A0A5D2TDX7-F1
#
_entry.id   AF-A0A5D2TDX7-F1
#
_cell.length_a   1.000
_cell.length_b   1.000
_cell.length_c   1.000
_cell.angle_alpha   90.00
_cell.angle_beta   90.00
_cell.angle_gamma   90.00
#
_symmetry.space_group_name_H-M   'P 1'
#
loop_
_entity.id
_entity.type
_entity.pdbx_description
1 polymer ?
#
loop_
_entity_poly.entity_id
_entity_poly.type
_entity_poly.pdbx_seq_one_letter_code
_entity_poly.pdbx_strand_id
1 'polypeptide(L)'
;MPKSGTIVLFDRKMPRNFRKDGYNWKKKKDGKDIKEAHEHLKVGDKDRIHVYYAHGEDNSTFVRRCYWLLDKSLEQIVLVHYRETKEVSLATHSNSSLLTDQSTPLLVTEEFDSGIANTYSEVNRTR
;
A
#
# COMPACT_ATOMS: atom_id res chain seq x y z
N MET A 1 -3.13 6.83 15.58
CA MET A 1 -2.66 5.87 14.56
C MET A 1 -2.83 6.50 13.17
N PRO A 2 -1.84 6.40 12.26
CA PRO A 2 -1.91 6.96 10.90
C PRO A 2 -3.06 6.42 10.04
N LYS A 3 -3.82 7.27 9.34
CA LYS A 3 -4.94 6.82 8.47
C LYS A 3 -4.44 6.14 7.19
N SER A 4 -5.29 5.34 6.55
CA SER A 4 -5.03 4.83 5.19
C SER A 4 -4.68 5.98 4.22
N GLY A 5 -3.68 5.77 3.36
CA GLY A 5 -3.11 6.78 2.47
C GLY A 5 -2.04 7.65 3.12
N THR A 6 -1.81 7.56 4.43
CA THR A 6 -0.77 8.34 5.10
C THR A 6 0.61 7.89 4.63
N ILE A 7 1.45 8.85 4.24
CA ILE A 7 2.86 8.65 3.91
C ILE A 7 3.69 9.55 4.82
N VAL A 8 4.69 8.99 5.47
CA VAL A 8 5.57 9.72 6.41
C VAL A 8 7.01 9.39 6.11
N LEU A 9 7.87 10.42 6.12
CA LEU A 9 9.31 10.27 6.03
C LEU A 9 9.91 10.27 7.44
N PHE A 10 10.68 9.24 7.78
CA PHE A 10 11.38 9.12 9.05
C PHE A 10 12.89 9.23 8.86
N ASP A 11 13.53 9.99 9.74
CA ASP A 11 14.97 9.92 9.97
C ASP A 11 15.24 8.97 11.14
N ARG A 12 15.94 7.86 10.86
CA ARG A 12 16.31 6.83 11.85
C ARG A 12 17.28 7.33 12.91
N LYS A 13 17.95 8.46 12.69
CA LYS A 13 18.82 9.11 13.70
C LYS A 13 18.01 9.84 14.76
N MET A 14 16.73 10.10 14.51
CA MET A 14 15.83 10.74 15.45
C MET A 14 15.16 9.70 16.37
N PRO A 15 14.79 10.07 17.60
CA PRO A 15 14.26 9.11 18.59
C PRO A 15 12.86 8.55 18.26
N ARG A 16 12.18 9.08 17.23
CA ARG A 16 10.84 8.62 16.84
C ARG A 16 10.93 7.34 16.02
N ASN A 17 10.49 6.23 16.63
CA ASN A 17 10.43 4.93 15.97
C ASN A 17 9.08 4.73 15.26
N PHE A 18 9.10 4.64 13.93
CA PHE A 18 7.91 4.40 13.12
C PHE A 18 7.21 3.06 13.41
N ARG A 19 7.88 2.11 14.07
CA ARG A 19 7.27 0.85 14.49
C ARG A 19 6.35 0.99 15.71
N LYS A 20 6.41 2.12 16.43
CA LYS A 20 5.52 2.45 17.56
C LYS A 20 4.36 3.33 17.10
N ASP A 21 3.65 2.89 16.06
CA ASP A 21 2.58 3.65 15.39
C ASP A 21 1.17 3.40 15.94
N GLY A 22 1.06 2.49 16.92
CA GLY A 22 -0.18 2.15 17.63
C GLY A 22 -0.98 1.02 16.97
N TYR A 23 -0.51 0.44 15.86
CA TYR A 23 -1.15 -0.71 15.22
C TYR A 23 -0.69 -2.04 15.83
N ASN A 24 -1.63 -2.98 15.96
CA ASN A 24 -1.30 -4.39 16.13
C ASN A 24 -0.98 -4.98 14.76
N TRP A 25 0.25 -5.43 14.59
CA TRP A 25 0.71 -6.07 13.35
C TRP A 25 0.70 -7.57 13.53
N LYS A 26 0.24 -8.27 12.49
CA LYS A 26 0.14 -9.73 12.49
C LYS A 26 1.46 -10.37 12.90
N LYS A 27 1.43 -11.21 13.93
CA LYS A 27 2.62 -11.89 14.44
C LYS A 27 2.86 -13.24 13.74
N LYS A 28 4.08 -13.75 13.86
CA LYS A 28 4.44 -15.12 13.49
C LYS A 28 3.70 -16.11 14.39
N LYS A 29 3.71 -17.40 14.02
CA LYS A 29 2.99 -18.47 14.76
C LYS A 29 3.39 -18.57 16.24
N ASP A 30 4.62 -18.19 16.56
CA ASP A 30 5.15 -18.18 17.93
C ASP A 30 4.70 -16.97 18.76
N GLY A 31 4.01 -15.99 18.15
CA GLY A 31 3.52 -14.78 18.80
C GLY A 31 4.60 -13.78 19.21
N LYS A 32 5.88 -14.03 18.87
CA LYS A 32 7.01 -13.18 19.30
C LYS A 32 7.27 -12.04 18.35
N ASP A 33 7.50 -12.36 17.08
CA ASP A 33 7.86 -11.38 16.06
C ASP A 33 6.66 -11.03 15.17
N ILE A 34 6.70 -9.83 14.58
CA ILE A 34 5.80 -9.46 13.49
C ILE A 34 6.12 -10.34 12.26
N LYS A 35 5.07 -10.81 11.57
CA LYS A 35 5.16 -11.48 10.27
C LYS A 35 5.38 -10.42 9.18
N GLU A 36 6.62 -9.97 9.06
CA GLU A 36 7.08 -8.99 8.06
C GLU A 36 7.63 -9.75 6.82
N ALA A 37 7.19 -9.36 5.63
CA ALA A 37 7.77 -9.84 4.36
C ALA A 37 8.82 -8.83 3.86
N HIS A 38 9.94 -9.31 3.35
CA HIS A 38 11.08 -8.50 2.95
C HIS A 38 11.35 -8.64 1.46
N GLU A 39 11.36 -7.51 0.74
CA GLU A 39 11.65 -7.44 -0.69
C GLU A 39 12.83 -6.50 -0.93
N HIS A 40 13.67 -6.79 -1.93
CA HIS A 40 14.80 -5.94 -2.30
C HIS A 40 14.61 -5.42 -3.72
N LEU A 41 14.54 -4.10 -3.87
CA LEU A 41 14.40 -3.46 -5.17
C LEU A 41 15.76 -3.00 -5.69
N LYS A 42 16.04 -3.38 -6.94
CA LYS A 42 17.29 -3.10 -7.65
C LYS A 42 17.11 -2.08 -8.76
N VAL A 43 18.18 -1.34 -9.03
CA VAL A 43 18.32 -0.57 -10.27
C VAL A 43 19.56 -1.09 -10.98
N GLY A 44 19.36 -1.75 -12.13
CA GLY A 44 20.36 -2.66 -12.69
C GLY A 44 20.62 -3.82 -11.72
N ASP A 45 21.89 -4.11 -11.46
CA ASP A 45 22.29 -5.21 -10.57
C ASP A 45 22.52 -4.80 -9.11
N LYS A 46 22.24 -3.53 -8.76
CA LYS A 46 22.52 -2.98 -7.43
C LYS A 46 21.24 -2.82 -6.63
N ASP A 47 21.22 -3.38 -5.42
CA ASP A 47 20.17 -3.12 -4.43
C ASP A 47 20.14 -1.64 -4.06
N ARG A 48 18.95 -1.05 -4.08
CA ARG A 48 18.73 0.38 -3.78
C ARG A 48 17.76 0.62 -2.64
N ILE A 49 16.78 -0.27 -2.48
CA ILE A 49 15.71 -0.12 -1.49
C ILE A 49 15.40 -1.47 -0.86
N HIS A 50 15.41 -1.55 0.47
CA HIS A 50 14.76 -2.63 1.19
C HIS A 50 13.31 -2.27 1.49
N VAL A 51 12.38 -3.18 1.21
CA VAL A 51 10.96 -3.00 1.44
C VAL A 51 10.48 -4.00 2.48
N TYR A 52 9.81 -3.48 3.51
CA TYR A 52 9.26 -4.28 4.60
C TYR A 52 7.74 -4.15 4.59
N TYR A 53 7.04 -5.28 4.55
CA TYR A 53 5.59 -5.34 4.45
C TYR A 53 4.98 -6.00 5.68
N ALA A 54 4.14 -5.27 6.41
CA ALA A 54 3.40 -5.78 7.57
C ALA A 54 1.89 -5.63 7.37
N HIS A 55 1.13 -6.68 7.69
CA HIS A 55 -0.33 -6.67 7.68
C HIS A 55 -0.88 -6.42 9.09
N GLY A 56 -1.96 -5.65 9.19
CA GLY A 56 -2.69 -5.47 10.43
C GLY A 56 -3.22 -6.81 10.97
N GLU A 57 -3.18 -6.96 12.29
CA GLU A 57 -3.78 -8.10 12.97
C GLU A 57 -5.31 -7.95 13.01
N ASP A 58 -5.80 -6.77 13.40
CA ASP A 58 -7.23 -6.47 13.51
C ASP A 58 -7.90 -6.27 12.14
N ASN A 59 -7.14 -5.78 11.14
CA ASN A 59 -7.58 -5.61 9.76
C ASN A 59 -6.49 -6.09 8.80
N SER A 60 -6.72 -7.25 8.19
CA SER A 60 -5.76 -7.89 7.27
C SER A 60 -5.54 -7.13 5.98
N THR A 61 -6.48 -6.27 5.58
CA THR A 61 -6.40 -5.42 4.38
C THR A 61 -5.63 -4.13 4.64
N PHE A 62 -5.42 -3.77 5.91
CA PHE A 62 -4.62 -2.62 6.28
C PHE A 62 -3.15 -3.02 6.38
N VAL A 63 -2.28 -2.29 5.72
CA VAL A 63 -0.87 -2.64 5.60
C VAL A 63 0.03 -1.44 5.85
N ARG A 64 1.25 -1.74 6.32
CA ARG A 64 2.36 -0.79 6.36
C ARG A 64 3.48 -1.29 5.46
N ARG A 65 3.92 -0.42 4.55
CA ARG A 65 5.14 -0.61 3.73
C ARG A 65 6.20 0.35 4.19
N CYS A 66 7.38 -0.15 4.52
CA CYS A 66 8.54 0.67 4.83
C CYS A 66 9.56 0.53 3.72
N TYR A 67 9.99 1.65 3.13
CA TYR A 67 10.99 1.71 2.07
C TYR A 67 12.25 2.32 2.66
N TRP A 68 13.28 1.51 2.84
CA TRP A 68 14.56 1.93 3.39
C TRP A 68 15.58 2.09 2.26
N LEU A 69 16.05 3.33 2.07
CA LEU A 69 17.11 3.63 1.10
C LEU A 69 18.44 3.03 1.54
N LEU A 70 19.19 2.47 0.59
CA LEU A 70 20.51 1.86 0.84
C LEU A 70 21.69 2.72 0.40
N ASP A 71 21.42 3.90 -0.17
CA ASP A 71 22.47 4.86 -0.44
C ASP A 71 23.08 5.32 0.89
N LYS A 72 24.40 5.22 1.04
CA LYS A 72 25.11 5.57 2.28
C LYS A 72 24.83 6.99 2.76
N SER A 73 24.55 7.91 1.84
CA SER A 73 24.22 9.30 2.18
C SER A 73 22.76 9.50 2.65
N LEU A 74 21.88 8.54 2.35
CA LEU A 74 20.45 8.61 2.61
C LEU A 74 19.91 7.42 3.44
N GLU A 75 20.77 6.53 3.93
CA GLU A 75 20.35 5.31 4.63
C GLU A 75 19.62 5.58 5.95
N GLN A 76 19.70 6.79 6.49
CA GLN A 76 18.89 7.22 7.63
C GLN A 76 17.41 7.41 7.26
N ILE A 77 17.07 7.52 5.98
CA ILE A 77 15.73 7.83 5.51
C ILE A 77 14.92 6.55 5.33
N VAL A 78 13.74 6.51 5.94
CA VAL A 78 12.72 5.49 5.70
C VAL A 78 11.41 6.17 5.34
N LEU A 79 10.87 5.85 4.17
CA LEU A 79 9.51 6.23 3.80
C LEU A 79 8.54 5.16 4.31
N VAL A 80 7.53 5.56 5.08
CA VAL A 80 6.52 4.65 5.62
C VAL A 80 5.18 5.00 5.01
N HIS A 81 4.53 4.03 4.38
CA HIS A 81 3.24 4.18 3.73
C HIS A 81 2.23 3.25 4.37
N TYR A 82 1.16 3.84 4.91
CA TYR A 82 0.00 3.17 5.47
C TYR A 82 -1.11 3.13 4.42
N ARG A 83 -1.61 1.94 4.08
CA ARG A 83 -2.61 1.81 3.01
C ARG A 83 -3.55 0.65 3.26
N GLU A 84 -4.81 0.81 2.85
CA GLU A 84 -5.72 -0.29 2.60
C GLU A 84 -5.47 -0.89 1.22
N THR A 85 -5.15 -2.18 1.16
CA THR A 85 -5.13 -2.95 -0.08
C THR A 85 -6.53 -3.49 -0.31
N LYS A 86 -7.37 -2.73 -1.00
CA LYS A 86 -8.65 -3.26 -1.47
C LYS A 86 -8.38 -4.41 -2.45
N GLU A 87 -8.55 -5.63 -1.97
CA GLU A 87 -9.24 -6.68 -2.72
C GLU A 87 -10.24 -7.28 -1.75
N VAL A 88 -11.51 -6.89 -1.89
CA VAL A 88 -12.61 -7.65 -1.30
C VAL A 88 -12.60 -8.97 -2.05
N SER A 89 -11.86 -9.96 -1.55
CA SER A 89 -12.24 -11.34 -1.85
C SER A 89 -13.58 -11.52 -1.14
N LEU A 90 -14.66 -11.48 -1.93
CA LEU A 90 -15.90 -12.18 -1.62
C LEU A 90 -15.52 -13.67 -1.56
N ALA A 91 -14.82 -14.07 -0.49
CA ALA A 91 -14.71 -15.46 -0.11
C ALA A 91 -16.11 -15.86 0.33
N THR A 92 -16.86 -16.38 -0.64
CA THR A 92 -18.06 -17.19 -0.56
C THR A 92 -18.39 -17.65 0.86
N HIS A 93 -19.13 -16.82 1.59
CA HIS A 93 -20.05 -17.32 2.60
C HIS A 93 -21.30 -17.79 1.86
N SER A 94 -21.18 -18.93 1.16
CA SER A 94 -22.36 -19.74 0.86
C SER A 94 -22.89 -20.21 2.21
N ASN A 95 -23.99 -19.59 2.62
CA ASN A 95 -25.12 -20.14 3.39
C ASN A 95 -25.72 -19.04 4.26
N SER A 96 -26.55 -18.18 3.66
CA SER A 96 -27.82 -17.82 4.28
C SER A 96 -28.75 -17.27 3.22
N SER A 97 -29.79 -18.05 2.95
CA SER A 97 -30.96 -17.72 2.16
C SER A 97 -31.69 -16.50 2.73
N LEU A 98 -31.75 -15.40 2.00
CA LEU A 98 -32.89 -14.48 2.10
C LEU A 98 -33.23 -13.94 0.72
N LEU A 99 -34.37 -14.42 0.23
CA LEU A 99 -35.11 -13.84 -0.87
C LEU A 99 -35.54 -12.42 -0.48
N THR A 100 -35.33 -11.45 -1.36
CA THR A 100 -36.30 -10.37 -1.57
C THR A 100 -36.14 -9.85 -2.99
N ASP A 101 -37.11 -10.26 -3.79
CA ASP A 101 -37.41 -9.74 -5.10
C ASP A 101 -37.90 -8.29 -4.97
N GLN A 102 -37.27 -7.35 -5.67
CA GLN A 102 -37.96 -6.16 -6.17
C GLN A 102 -37.20 -5.54 -7.34
N SER A 103 -37.90 -5.49 -8.46
CA SER A 103 -37.55 -4.92 -9.75
C SER A 103 -37.03 -3.48 -9.69
N THR A 104 -35.95 -3.19 -10.44
CA THR A 104 -35.92 -2.22 -11.56
C THR A 104 -34.49 -2.06 -12.11
N PRO A 105 -34.22 -2.25 -13.42
CA PRO A 105 -33.02 -1.73 -14.05
C PRO A 105 -33.29 -0.31 -14.56
N LEU A 106 -32.30 0.58 -14.57
CA LEU A 106 -32.06 1.57 -15.63
C LEU A 106 -30.78 2.38 -15.34
N LEU A 107 -29.97 2.51 -16.39
CA LEU A 107 -28.75 3.29 -16.51
C LEU A 107 -29.06 4.80 -16.55
N VAL A 108 -28.25 5.65 -15.92
CA VAL A 108 -27.97 7.02 -16.40
C VAL A 108 -26.53 7.40 -16.07
N THR A 109 -25.80 7.72 -17.14
CA THR A 109 -24.51 8.39 -17.24
C THR A 109 -24.60 9.86 -16.82
N GLU A 110 -23.61 10.39 -16.10
CA GLU A 110 -23.23 11.80 -16.19
C GLU A 110 -21.70 11.95 -16.23
N GLU A 111 -21.24 12.51 -17.34
CA GLU A 111 -19.88 12.99 -17.59
C GLU A 111 -19.65 14.27 -16.78
N PHE A 112 -18.46 14.41 -16.19
CA PHE A 112 -17.92 15.73 -15.85
C PHE A 112 -16.58 15.91 -16.54
N ASP A 113 -16.64 16.67 -17.63
CA ASP A 113 -15.53 17.23 -18.38
C ASP A 113 -14.81 18.28 -17.51
N SER A 114 -13.50 18.10 -17.32
CA SER A 114 -12.62 19.18 -16.87
C SER A 114 -11.29 19.05 -17.58
N GLY A 115 -11.23 19.67 -18.75
CA GLY A 115 -10.05 19.72 -19.59
C GLY A 115 -8.82 20.30 -18.90
N ILE A 116 -7.71 19.59 -19.01
CA ILE A 116 -6.39 20.16 -19.20
C ILE A 116 -5.70 19.34 -20.28
N ALA A 117 -5.57 19.93 -21.45
CA ALA A 117 -4.73 19.45 -22.54
C ALA A 117 -3.26 19.57 -22.11
N ASN A 118 -2.49 18.49 -22.24
CA ASN A 118 -1.04 18.56 -22.40
C ASN A 118 -0.64 17.67 -23.56
N THR A 119 -0.46 18.32 -24.70
CA THR A 119 0.11 17.79 -25.93
C THR A 119 1.56 17.36 -25.70
N TYR A 120 1.84 16.07 -25.80
CA TYR A 120 3.17 15.57 -26.11
C TYR A 120 3.10 14.90 -27.47
N SER A 121 3.54 15.62 -28.50
CA SER A 121 3.78 15.06 -29.82
C SER A 121 5.02 14.16 -29.78
N GLU A 122 4.84 12.88 -30.09
CA GLU A 122 5.90 11.97 -30.49
C GLU A 122 6.57 12.47 -31.79
N VAL A 123 7.91 12.40 -31.84
CA VAL A 123 8.61 12.18 -33.11
C VAL A 123 9.62 11.06 -32.89
N ASN A 124 9.24 9.86 -33.32
CA ASN A 124 10.14 8.76 -33.60
C ASN A 124 10.54 8.80 -35.08
N ARG A 125 11.85 8.71 -35.39
CA ARG A 125 12.49 7.75 -36.32
C ARG A 125 13.76 8.25 -37.02
N THR A 126 14.79 7.40 -36.99
CA THR A 126 15.80 7.04 -38.03
C THR A 126 16.17 8.11 -39.07
N ARG A 127 17.46 8.43 -39.26
CA ARG A 127 18.48 7.57 -39.88
C ARG A 127 19.86 8.22 -39.70
#